data_AF-A0A533XC47-F1
#
_entry.id   AF-A0A533XC47-F1
#
_cell.length_a   1.000
_cell.length_b   1.000
_cell.length_c   1.000
_cell.angle_alpha   90.00
_cell.angle_beta   90.00
_cell.angle_gamma   90.00
#
_symmetry.space_group_name_H-M   'P 1'
#
loop_
_entity.id
_entity.type
_entity.pdbx_description
1 polymer ?
#
loop_
_entity_poly.entity_id
_entity_poly.type
_entity_poly.pdbx_seq_one_letter_code
_entity_poly.pdbx_strand_id
1 'polypeptide(L)'
;LCHSIGPSEAARCPDLKGIGAKLTREFIYESLTQPQAYIYLDFRHEGPPKEYPARMPYINKNPIGLSNNEILSVIAFLQQMSGEPITVSPSEITQATRLAAVVPIADVQ
;
A
#
# COMPACT_ATOMS: atom_id res chain seq x y z
N LEU A 1 -2.93 7.73 13.02
CA LEU A 1 -3.57 6.88 12.00
C LEU A 1 -3.91 7.75 10.79
N CYS A 2 -3.50 7.36 9.58
CA CYS A 2 -3.71 8.17 8.36
C CYS A 2 -4.96 7.78 7.58
N HIS A 3 -5.27 6.48 7.47
CA HIS A 3 -6.43 5.98 6.73
C HIS A 3 -7.45 5.31 7.65
N SER A 4 -8.66 5.15 7.15
CA SER A 4 -9.73 4.33 7.72
C SER A 4 -10.25 3.38 6.65
N ILE A 5 -10.96 2.33 7.08
CA ILE A 5 -11.78 1.49 6.20
C ILE A 5 -13.23 1.81 6.51
N GLY A 6 -13.81 2.70 5.71
CA GLY A 6 -15.12 3.29 5.92
C GLY A 6 -15.03 4.78 6.30
N PRO A 7 -16.20 5.45 6.34
CA PRO A 7 -16.28 6.88 6.56
C PRO A 7 -15.67 7.28 7.92
N SER A 8 -14.93 8.38 7.91
CA SER A 8 -14.35 9.00 9.10
C SER A 8 -14.53 10.52 9.02
N GLU A 9 -15.09 11.10 10.08
CA GLU A 9 -15.35 12.55 10.20
C GLU A 9 -14.06 13.40 10.18
N ALA A 10 -12.88 12.79 10.38
CA ALA A 10 -11.59 13.46 10.41
C ALA A 10 -10.67 13.06 9.23
N ALA A 11 -11.24 12.61 8.12
CA ALA A 11 -10.48 12.02 7.01
C ALA A 11 -9.64 13.06 6.25
N ARG A 12 -8.38 13.20 6.68
CA ARG A 12 -7.28 13.94 6.03
C ARG A 12 -6.68 13.21 4.82
N CYS A 13 -7.06 11.96 4.62
CA CYS A 13 -6.58 11.05 3.59
C CYS A 13 -7.79 10.34 2.94
N PRO A 14 -7.62 9.75 1.74
CA PRO A 14 -8.65 8.93 1.12
C PRO A 14 -9.13 7.76 2.00
N ASP A 15 -10.42 7.43 1.92
CA ASP A 15 -10.97 6.19 2.50
C ASP A 15 -10.47 4.97 1.70
N LEU A 16 -10.08 3.90 2.39
CA LEU A 16 -9.63 2.65 1.78
C LEU A 16 -10.75 1.64 1.55
N LYS A 17 -12.00 1.94 1.95
CA LYS A 17 -13.15 1.07 1.70
C LYS A 17 -13.31 0.76 0.21
N GLY A 18 -13.23 -0.52 -0.14
CA GLY A 18 -13.40 -1.01 -1.50
C GLY A 18 -12.20 -0.72 -2.42
N ILE A 19 -11.07 -0.25 -1.91
CA ILE A 19 -9.93 0.14 -2.76
C ILE A 19 -9.32 -1.06 -3.49
N GLY A 20 -9.38 -2.25 -2.90
CA GLY A 20 -8.90 -3.49 -3.50
C GLY A 20 -9.71 -3.95 -4.72
N ALA A 21 -10.94 -3.45 -4.89
CA ALA A 21 -11.78 -3.67 -6.08
C ALA A 21 -11.59 -2.59 -7.16
N LYS A 22 -11.09 -1.42 -6.77
CA LYS A 22 -10.97 -0.26 -7.68
C LYS A 22 -9.61 -0.17 -8.35
N LEU A 23 -8.56 -0.65 -7.68
CA LEU A 23 -7.17 -0.50 -8.11
C LEU A 23 -6.54 -1.87 -8.32
N THR A 24 -5.62 -1.95 -9.29
CA THR A 24 -4.85 -3.17 -9.50
C THR A 24 -3.85 -3.37 -8.37
N ARG A 25 -3.44 -4.63 -8.19
CA ARG A 25 -2.33 -5.05 -7.32
C ARG A 25 -1.10 -4.15 -7.49
N GLU A 26 -0.70 -3.94 -8.74
CA GLU A 26 0.50 -3.18 -9.12
C GLU A 26 0.36 -1.72 -8.75
N PHE A 27 -0.82 -1.13 -8.98
CA PHE A 27 -1.08 0.25 -8.66
C PHE A 27 -1.12 0.49 -7.15
N ILE A 28 -1.66 -0.44 -6.36
CA ILE A 28 -1.62 -0.36 -4.89
C ILE A 28 -0.16 -0.46 -4.41
N TYR A 29 0.63 -1.37 -4.98
CA TYR A 29 2.06 -1.49 -4.67
C TYR A 29 2.85 -0.22 -5.00
N GLU A 30 2.62 0.37 -6.18
CA GLU A 30 3.22 1.65 -6.58
C GLU A 30 2.78 2.79 -5.67
N SER A 31 1.49 2.86 -5.32
CA SER A 31 0.99 3.89 -4.39
C SER A 31 1.62 3.81 -3.01
N LEU A 32 1.98 2.61 -2.56
CA LEU A 32 2.65 2.37 -1.29
C LEU A 32 4.15 2.73 -1.35
N THR A 33 4.83 2.36 -2.44
CA THR A 33 6.29 2.51 -2.56
C THR A 33 6.74 3.79 -3.26
N GLN A 34 5.85 4.45 -4.00
CA GLN A 34 6.02 5.71 -4.71
C GLN A 34 4.79 6.62 -4.54
N PRO A 35 4.45 7.02 -3.30
CA PRO A 35 3.20 7.73 -3.00
C PRO A 35 3.07 9.13 -3.62
N GLN A 36 4.13 9.64 -4.27
CA GLN A 36 4.14 10.92 -4.99
C GLN A 36 4.07 10.75 -6.52
N ALA A 37 3.97 9.52 -7.04
CA ALA A 37 3.86 9.27 -8.48
C ALA A 37 2.54 9.82 -9.08
N TYR A 38 1.49 9.92 -8.25
CA TYR A 38 0.19 10.46 -8.63
C TYR A 38 -0.32 11.45 -7.58
N ILE A 39 -1.14 12.41 -8.03
CA ILE A 39 -1.84 13.37 -7.16
C ILE A 39 -3.26 12.85 -6.95
N TYR A 40 -3.60 12.56 -5.70
CA TYR A 40 -4.95 12.18 -5.30
C TYR A 40 -5.77 13.43 -4.96
N LEU A 41 -6.90 13.58 -5.64
CA LEU A 41 -7.84 14.65 -5.39
C LEU A 41 -9.04 14.16 -4.58
N ASP A 42 -9.53 15.03 -3.71
CA ASP A 42 -10.72 14.90 -2.90
C ASP A 42 -11.93 15.44 -3.67
N PHE A 43 -12.84 14.52 -4.00
CA PHE A 43 -14.07 14.78 -4.73
C PHE A 43 -15.31 14.79 -3.81
N ARG A 44 -15.13 14.74 -2.49
CA ARG A 44 -16.25 14.68 -1.53
C ARG A 44 -16.95 16.03 -1.33
N HIS A 45 -16.31 17.12 -1.76
CA HIS A 45 -16.80 18.47 -1.58
C HIS A 45 -17.30 19.04 -2.91
N GLU A 46 -18.33 19.88 -2.85
CA GLU A 46 -18.84 20.58 -4.03
C GLU A 46 -17.79 21.54 -4.61
N GLY A 47 -17.82 21.70 -5.94
CA GLY A 47 -16.89 22.55 -6.69
C GLY A 47 -15.68 21.79 -7.26
N PRO A 48 -14.63 22.52 -7.69
CA PRO A 48 -13.43 21.90 -8.22
C PRO A 48 -12.75 20.99 -7.20
N PRO A 49 -12.26 19.81 -7.61
CA PRO A 49 -11.62 18.87 -6.71
C PRO A 49 -10.31 19.45 -6.16
N LYS A 50 -10.02 19.16 -4.88
CA LYS A 50 -8.85 19.70 -4.16
C LYS A 50 -7.90 18.58 -3.78
N GLU A 51 -6.63 18.87 -3.57
CA GLU A 51 -5.71 17.86 -3.01
C GLU A 51 -6.06 17.51 -1.56
N TYR A 52 -5.80 16.26 -1.18
CA TYR A 52 -5.82 15.89 0.24
C TYR A 52 -4.74 16.66 1.01
N PRO A 53 -5.03 17.13 2.24
CA PRO A 53 -4.08 17.92 3.03
C PRO A 53 -2.87 17.10 3.50
N ALA A 54 -2.99 15.77 3.57
CA ALA A 54 -1.90 14.89 3.97
C ALA A 54 -1.11 14.37 2.75
N ARG A 55 0.22 14.42 2.85
CA ARG A 55 1.13 13.74 1.92
C ARG A 55 1.49 12.37 2.47
N MET A 56 1.27 11.32 1.68
CA MET A 56 1.59 9.95 2.09
C MET A 56 3.12 9.73 2.07
N PRO A 57 3.74 9.28 3.17
CA PRO A 57 5.17 8.97 3.18
C PRO A 57 5.46 7.65 2.46
N TYR A 58 6.69 7.47 2.00
CA TYR A 58 7.19 6.19 1.52
C TYR A 58 7.05 5.13 2.62
N ILE A 59 6.29 4.07 2.39
CA ILE A 59 6.06 3.06 3.44
C ILE A 59 7.21 2.07 3.59
N ASN A 60 8.02 1.90 2.55
CA ASN A 60 9.17 0.98 2.50
C ASN A 60 10.50 1.66 2.90
N LYS A 61 10.44 2.87 3.46
CA LYS A 61 11.60 3.61 3.95
C LYS A 61 11.40 3.98 5.42
N ASN A 62 12.49 4.25 6.13
CA ASN A 62 12.44 4.73 7.50
C ASN A 62 11.61 6.03 7.58
N PRO A 63 10.76 6.23 8.61
CA PRO A 63 10.66 5.41 9.83
C PRO A 63 9.64 4.24 9.77
N ILE A 64 8.94 4.02 8.65
CA ILE A 64 7.92 2.96 8.55
C ILE A 64 8.57 1.62 8.20
N GLY A 65 9.36 1.60 7.13
CA GLY A 65 10.26 0.49 6.81
C GLY A 65 9.61 -0.87 6.51
N LEU A 66 8.39 -0.91 5.95
CA LEU A 66 7.75 -2.19 5.62
C LEU A 66 8.57 -2.96 4.58
N SER A 67 8.78 -4.24 4.86
CA SER A 67 9.35 -5.21 3.94
C SER A 67 8.37 -5.53 2.80
N ASN A 68 8.89 -6.05 1.68
CA ASN A 68 8.04 -6.45 0.55
C ASN A 68 6.93 -7.43 0.96
N ASN A 69 7.22 -8.35 1.89
CA ASN A 69 6.23 -9.32 2.38
C ASN A 69 5.09 -8.64 3.16
N GLU A 70 5.41 -7.63 3.97
CA GLU A 70 4.39 -6.85 4.69
C GLU A 70 3.55 -6.01 3.73
N ILE A 71 4.17 -5.44 2.68
CA ILE A 71 3.46 -4.71 1.62
C ILE A 71 2.46 -5.63 0.89
N LEU A 72 2.92 -6.82 0.48
CA LEU A 72 2.07 -7.82 -0.15
C LEU A 72 0.92 -8.26 0.79
N SER A 73 1.18 -8.36 2.09
CA SER A 73 0.15 -8.68 3.09
C SER A 73 -0.91 -7.57 3.20
N VAL A 74 -0.51 -6.29 3.14
CA VAL A 74 -1.43 -5.14 3.10
C VAL A 74 -2.29 -5.18 1.83
N ILE A 75 -1.70 -5.47 0.67
CA ILE A 75 -2.45 -5.60 -0.60
C ILE A 75 -3.50 -6.70 -0.50
N ALA A 76 -3.10 -7.89 -0.03
CA ALA A 76 -4.02 -9.02 0.17
C ALA A 76 -5.17 -8.66 1.12
N PHE A 77 -4.86 -7.96 2.23
CA PHE A 77 -5.86 -7.49 3.16
C PHE A 77 -6.86 -6.50 2.53
N LEU A 78 -6.39 -5.54 1.72
CA LEU A 78 -7.26 -4.58 1.04
C LEU A 78 -8.17 -5.25 0.00
N GLN A 79 -7.67 -6.27 -0.72
CA GLN A 79 -8.48 -7.08 -1.63
C GLN A 79 -9.56 -7.85 -0.87
N GLN A 80 -9.18 -8.55 0.19
CA GLN A 80 -10.12 -9.30 1.05
C GLN A 80 -11.21 -8.40 1.65
N MET A 81 -10.84 -7.22 2.16
CA MET A 81 -11.79 -6.25 2.71
C MET A 81 -12.70 -5.60 1.66
N SER A 82 -12.31 -5.70 0.39
CA SER A 82 -13.12 -5.22 -0.75
C SER A 82 -14.00 -6.32 -1.36
N GLY A 83 -13.89 -7.57 -0.88
CA GLY A 83 -14.63 -8.71 -1.42
C GLY A 83 -14.02 -9.29 -2.69
N GLU A 84 -12.78 -8.93 -3.02
CA GLU A 84 -12.10 -9.38 -4.24
C GLU A 84 -11.24 -10.63 -4.00
N PRO A 85 -11.00 -11.45 -5.04
CA PRO A 85 -10.02 -12.52 -4.98
C PRO A 85 -8.62 -11.99 -4.62
N ILE A 86 -7.95 -12.65 -3.68
CA ILE A 86 -6.59 -12.31 -3.28
C ILE A 86 -5.63 -12.73 -4.40
N THR A 87 -4.85 -11.78 -4.92
CA THR A 87 -3.88 -12.04 -6.00
C THR A 87 -2.45 -12.29 -5.51
N VAL A 88 -2.24 -12.26 -4.20
CA VAL A 88 -0.94 -12.51 -3.56
C VAL A 88 -0.86 -13.97 -3.17
N SER A 89 0.13 -14.71 -3.70
CA SER A 89 0.34 -16.10 -3.35
C SER A 89 1.28 -16.27 -2.13
N PRO A 90 1.08 -17.29 -1.28
CA PRO A 90 2.03 -17.62 -0.22
C PRO A 90 3.44 -17.97 -0.73
N SER A 91 3.53 -18.49 -1.96
CA SER A 91 4.80 -18.77 -2.62
C SER A 91 5.63 -17.52 -2.86
N GLU A 92 5.02 -16.39 -3.21
CA GLU A 92 5.74 -15.11 -3.38
C GLU A 92 6.40 -14.65 -2.07
N ILE A 93 5.70 -14.85 -0.95
CA ILE A 93 6.18 -14.51 0.38
C ILE A 93 7.34 -15.43 0.80
N THR A 94 7.17 -16.74 0.57
CA THR A 94 8.16 -17.77 0.93
C THR A 94 9.42 -17.69 0.06
N GLN A 95 9.25 -17.41 -1.24
CA GLN A 95 10.35 -17.31 -2.20
C GLN A 95 11.22 -16.09 -1.92
N ALA A 96 10.63 -14.95 -1.54
CA ALA A 96 11.39 -13.77 -1.10
C ALA A 96 12.24 -14.08 0.15
N THR A 97 11.67 -14.78 1.14
CA THR A 97 12.43 -15.23 2.34
C THR A 97 13.55 -16.20 1.97
N ARG A 98 13.31 -17.14 1.05
CA ARG A 98 14.33 -18.08 0.60
C ARG A 98 15.45 -17.38 -0.16
N LEU A 99 15.15 -16.43 -1.05
CA LEU A 99 16.17 -15.65 -1.76
C LEU A 99 17.03 -14.84 -0.79
N ALA A 100 16.42 -14.20 0.22
CA ALA A 100 17.16 -13.50 1.26
C ALA A 100 18.05 -14.44 2.10
N ALA A 101 17.63 -15.69 2.34
CA ALA A 101 18.40 -16.69 3.07
C ALA A 101 19.50 -17.38 2.25
N VAL A 102 19.41 -17.35 0.91
CA VAL A 102 20.34 -18.02 -0.01
C VAL A 102 21.49 -17.11 -0.47
N VAL A 103 21.43 -15.79 -0.24
CA VAL A 103 22.59 -14.91 -0.45
C VAL A 103 23.64 -15.26 0.62
N PRO A 104 24.75 -15.95 0.28
CA PRO A 104 25.80 -16.18 1.25
C PRO A 104 26.48 -14.84 1.55
N ILE A 105 26.90 -14.67 2.79
CA ILE A 105 27.83 -13.62 3.20
C ILE A 105 29.14 -13.87 2.45
N ALA A 106 29.30 -13.29 1.26
CA ALA A 106 30.56 -13.31 0.53
C ALA A 106 31.28 -11.98 0.75
N ASP A 107 32.40 -12.10 1.47
CA ASP A 107 33.59 -11.25 1.49
C ASP A 107 33.50 -9.81 2.02
N VAL A 108 33.82 -9.68 3.31
CA VAL A 108 34.70 -8.61 3.80
C VAL A 108 35.93 -9.29 4.41
N GLN A 109 37.01 -9.35 3.63
CA GLN A 109 38.39 -9.49 4.12
C GLN A 109 39.07 -8.13 4.05
#